data_AF-A0A2P9H2G2-F1
#
_entry.id   AF-A0A2P9H2G2-F1
#
_cell.length_a   1.000
_cell.length_b   1.000
_cell.length_c   1.000
_cell.angle_alpha   90.00
_cell.angle_beta   90.00
_cell.angle_gamma   90.00
#
_symmetry.space_group_name_H-M   'P 1'
#
loop_
_entity.id
_entity.type
_entity.pdbx_description
1 polymer ?
#
loop_
_entity_poly.entity_id
_entity_poly.type
_entity_poly.pdbx_seq_one_letter_code
_entity_poly.pdbx_strand_id
1 'polypeptide(L)'
;MIIKLKRVYDPSDSGDGTRFLVERLWPRGMKKESLHMEAWVKDVAPSDSLRRWFGHDPAKWNEFQVRYFAELDGRPDAIQPIVEAASRGSVTLLYSAHDTEHNNAVTLKEYLSKRLQPIP
;
A
#
# COMPACT_ATOMS: atom_id res chain seq x y z
N MET A 1 -0.05 16.49 2.50
CA MET A 1 -0.35 15.15 3.06
C MET A 1 0.89 14.26 2.87
N ILE A 2 1.22 13.39 3.82
CA ILE A 2 2.44 12.56 3.77
C ILE A 2 2.05 11.08 3.78
N ILE A 3 2.40 10.35 2.73
CA ILE A 3 2.24 8.89 2.65
C ILE A 3 3.61 8.23 2.77
N LYS A 4 3.77 7.40 3.80
CA LYS A 4 4.99 6.67 4.12
C LYS A 4 4.81 5.18 3.84
N LEU A 5 5.94 4.49 3.70
CA LEU A 5 6.00 3.04 3.61
C LEU A 5 6.81 2.54 4.80
N LYS A 6 6.39 1.44 5.40
CA LYS A 6 7.16 0.76 6.44
C LYS A 6 6.93 -0.73 6.35
N ARG A 7 8.01 -1.53 6.48
CA ARG A 7 7.83 -2.97 6.52
C ARG A 7 7.20 -3.34 7.85
N VAL A 8 6.36 -4.37 7.85
CA VAL A 8 5.75 -4.90 9.07
C VAL A 8 6.78 -5.40 10.09
N TYR A 9 8.00 -5.71 9.63
CA TYR A 9 9.11 -6.18 10.46
C TYR A 9 9.94 -5.03 11.05
N ASP A 10 9.76 -3.81 10.56
CA ASP A 10 10.46 -2.63 11.07
C ASP A 10 9.70 -2.05 12.28
N PRO A 11 10.42 -1.48 13.27
CA PRO A 11 9.78 -0.88 14.43
C PRO A 11 8.87 0.30 14.05
N SER A 12 7.74 0.40 14.75
CA SER A 12 6.84 1.55 14.65
C SER A 12 7.49 2.82 15.19
N ASP A 13 7.19 3.96 14.58
CA ASP A 13 7.70 5.27 14.99
C ASP A 13 6.54 6.23 15.24
N SER A 14 6.71 7.20 16.15
CA SER A 14 5.74 8.26 16.42
C SER A 14 5.39 9.09 15.18
N GLY A 15 6.28 9.14 14.19
CA GLY A 15 6.04 9.77 12.90
C GLY A 15 5.17 8.98 11.91
N ASP A 16 4.75 7.74 12.23
CA ASP A 16 4.03 6.89 11.28
C ASP A 16 2.59 7.35 11.02
N GLY A 17 1.99 8.09 11.95
CA GLY A 17 0.57 8.47 11.87
C GLY A 17 -0.35 7.25 11.80
N THR A 18 -1.41 7.32 10.99
CA THR A 18 -2.35 6.20 10.84
C THR A 18 -1.73 5.10 9.98
N ARG A 19 -1.74 3.86 10.48
CA ARG A 19 -1.07 2.72 9.83
C ARG A 19 -2.11 1.77 9.21
N PHE A 20 -1.91 1.40 7.95
CA PHE A 20 -2.78 0.44 7.24
C PHE A 20 -1.95 -0.71 6.70
N LEU A 21 -2.38 -1.95 6.95
CA LEU A 21 -1.84 -3.10 6.22
C LEU A 21 -2.48 -3.14 4.83
N VAL A 22 -1.66 -3.12 3.78
CA VAL A 22 -2.11 -3.07 2.37
C VAL A 22 -1.75 -4.33 1.58
N GLU A 23 -1.57 -5.43 2.29
CA GLU A 23 -1.26 -6.74 1.71
C GLU A 23 -2.53 -7.57 1.58
N ARG A 24 -2.62 -8.41 0.55
CA ARG A 24 -3.75 -9.34 0.42
C ARG A 24 -3.68 -10.48 1.44
N LEU A 25 -2.46 -10.83 1.84
CA LEU A 25 -2.17 -11.92 2.77
C LEU A 25 -1.61 -11.36 4.07
N TRP A 26 -1.94 -12.04 5.17
CA TRP A 26 -1.36 -11.71 6.45
C TRP A 26 0.16 -11.96 6.46
N PRO A 27 0.99 -11.02 6.94
CA PRO A 27 2.43 -11.23 7.02
C PRO A 27 2.80 -12.40 7.94
N ARG A 28 3.76 -13.21 7.51
CA ARG A 28 4.21 -14.37 8.29
C ARG A 28 4.89 -13.91 9.59
N GLY A 29 4.56 -14.58 10.69
CA GLY A 29 5.17 -14.35 12.00
C GLY A 29 4.68 -13.12 12.76
N MET A 30 3.73 -12.35 12.20
CA MET A 30 3.23 -11.12 12.82
C MET A 30 1.92 -11.37 13.59
N LYS A 31 1.79 -10.76 14.77
CA LYS A 31 0.53 -10.69 15.52
C LYS A 31 -0.22 -9.41 15.15
N LYS A 32 -1.55 -9.43 15.19
CA LYS A 32 -2.37 -8.27 14.79
C LYS A 32 -2.02 -7.02 15.61
N GLU A 33 -1.82 -7.23 16.91
CA GLU A 33 -1.55 -6.19 17.89
C GLU A 33 -0.15 -5.57 17.68
N SER A 34 0.83 -6.38 17.23
CA SER A 34 2.20 -5.91 16.96
C SER A 34 2.31 -4.95 15.78
N LEU A 35 1.34 -4.96 14.87
CA LEU A 35 1.36 -4.06 13.71
C LEU A 35 0.90 -2.65 14.03
N HIS A 36 0.29 -2.42 15.20
CA HIS A 36 -0.34 -1.14 15.59
C HIS A 36 -1.06 -0.45 14.41
N MET A 37 -1.84 -1.24 13.67
CA MET A 37 -2.54 -0.78 12.48
C MET A 37 -3.98 -0.42 12.83
N GLU A 38 -4.50 0.61 12.16
CA GLU A 38 -5.90 1.01 12.22
C GLU A 38 -6.78 -0.05 11.57
N ALA A 39 -6.43 -0.42 10.33
CA ALA A 39 -7.17 -1.40 9.57
C ALA A 39 -6.29 -2.20 8.62
N TRP A 40 -6.79 -3.39 8.28
CA TRP A 40 -6.26 -4.21 7.21
C TRP A 40 -7.07 -3.97 5.93
N VAL A 41 -6.51 -3.21 5.00
CA VAL A 41 -7.13 -2.83 3.73
C VAL A 41 -6.66 -3.79 2.64
N LYS A 42 -7.08 -5.05 2.73
CA LYS A 42 -6.65 -6.10 1.79
C LYS A 42 -7.12 -5.87 0.34
N ASP A 43 -8.17 -5.08 0.15
CA ASP A 43 -8.81 -4.89 -1.14
C ASP A 43 -8.08 -3.86 -2.03
N VAL A 44 -7.17 -3.06 -1.45
CA VAL A 44 -6.25 -2.24 -2.25
C VAL A 44 -5.13 -3.06 -2.86
N ALA A 45 -4.79 -4.23 -2.33
CA ALA A 45 -3.74 -5.07 -2.89
C ALA A 45 -4.08 -5.53 -4.33
N PRO A 46 -3.08 -5.75 -5.21
CA PRO A 46 -3.32 -6.20 -6.57
C PRO A 46 -4.05 -7.54 -6.59
N SER A 47 -4.78 -7.80 -7.66
CA SER A 47 -5.46 -9.07 -7.85
C SER A 47 -4.48 -10.25 -7.85
N ASP A 48 -4.98 -11.43 -7.50
CA ASP A 48 -4.17 -12.65 -7.55
C ASP A 48 -3.63 -12.93 -8.96
N SER A 49 -4.39 -12.54 -10.00
CA SER A 49 -3.96 -12.66 -11.40
C SER A 49 -2.80 -11.73 -11.73
N LEU A 50 -2.88 -10.46 -11.33
CA LEU A 50 -1.84 -9.46 -11.59
C LEU A 50 -0.57 -9.77 -10.79
N ARG A 51 -0.71 -10.17 -9.52
CA ARG A 51 0.41 -10.61 -8.68
C ARG A 51 1.17 -11.78 -9.29
N ARG A 52 0.45 -12.82 -9.78
CA ARG A 52 1.07 -13.98 -10.44
C ARG A 52 1.75 -13.60 -11.76
N TRP A 53 1.13 -12.71 -12.54
CA TRP A 53 1.70 -12.24 -13.80
C TRP A 53 3.00 -11.43 -13.60
N PHE A 54 3.01 -10.53 -12.61
CA PHE A 54 4.19 -9.75 -12.25
C PHE A 54 5.33 -10.66 -11.80
N GLY A 55 5.04 -11.62 -10.91
CA GLY A 55 6.01 -12.63 -10.49
C GLY A 55 7.30 -12.06 -9.89
N HIS A 56 7.28 -10.80 -9.42
CA HIS A 56 8.46 -10.06 -8.97
C HIS A 56 9.56 -9.91 -10.05
N ASP A 57 9.17 -9.88 -11.33
CA ASP A 57 10.08 -9.63 -12.44
C ASP A 57 10.25 -8.11 -12.64
N PRO A 58 11.45 -7.54 -12.36
CA PRO A 58 11.69 -6.10 -12.50
C PRO A 58 11.47 -5.59 -13.94
N ALA A 59 11.65 -6.44 -14.96
CA ALA A 59 11.41 -6.06 -16.35
C ALA A 59 9.93 -5.75 -16.62
N LYS A 60 9.02 -6.28 -15.79
CA LYS A 60 7.58 -6.04 -15.87
C LYS A 60 7.11 -4.90 -14.96
N TRP A 61 7.99 -4.25 -14.22
CA TRP A 61 7.61 -3.30 -13.17
C TRP A 61 6.75 -2.14 -13.68
N ASN A 62 7.19 -1.46 -14.73
CA ASN A 62 6.45 -0.32 -15.28
C ASN A 62 5.03 -0.73 -15.72
N GLU A 63 4.90 -1.87 -16.38
CA GLU A 63 3.62 -2.41 -16.83
C GLU A 63 2.76 -2.89 -15.66
N PHE A 64 3.37 -3.46 -14.61
CA PHE A 64 2.69 -3.79 -13.37
C PHE A 64 2.07 -2.55 -12.73
N GLN A 65 2.81 -1.43 -12.68
CA GLN A 65 2.28 -0.18 -12.14
C GLN A 65 1.04 0.30 -12.90
N VAL A 66 1.10 0.31 -14.23
CA VAL A 66 -0.04 0.72 -15.08
C VAL A 66 -1.26 -0.17 -14.86
N ARG A 67 -1.08 -1.49 -14.86
CA ARG A 67 -2.18 -2.45 -14.64
C ARG A 67 -2.77 -2.34 -13.24
N TYR A 68 -1.92 -2.15 -12.25
CA TYR A 68 -2.37 -2.03 -10.86
C TYR A 68 -3.13 -0.72 -10.64
N PHE A 69 -2.72 0.38 -11.27
CA PHE A 69 -3.47 1.64 -11.25
C PHE A 69 -4.87 1.45 -11.84
N ALA A 70 -4.99 0.74 -12.96
CA ALA A 70 -6.30 0.43 -13.56
C ALA A 70 -7.19 -0.42 -12.62
N GLU A 71 -6.62 -1.38 -11.89
CA GLU A 71 -7.36 -2.14 -10.87
C GLU A 71 -7.86 -1.25 -9.72
N LEU A 72 -7.04 -0.28 -9.29
CA LEU A 72 -7.39 0.68 -8.23
C LEU A 72 -8.45 1.70 -8.69
N ASP A 73 -8.37 2.17 -9.93
CA ASP A 73 -9.36 3.07 -10.53
C ASP A 73 -10.75 2.42 -10.62
N GLY A 74 -10.80 1.10 -10.86
CA GLY A 74 -12.04 0.32 -10.82
C GLY A 74 -12.58 0.05 -9.40
N ARG A 75 -11.88 0.47 -8.34
CA ARG A 75 -12.22 0.21 -6.93
C ARG A 75 -11.99 1.44 -6.03
N PRO A 76 -12.67 2.56 -6.29
CA PRO A 76 -12.49 3.79 -5.50
C PRO A 76 -12.79 3.59 -4.01
N ASP A 77 -13.73 2.72 -3.67
CA ASP A 77 -14.11 2.44 -2.27
C ASP A 77 -12.97 1.77 -1.48
N ALA A 78 -12.11 0.99 -2.16
CA ALA A 78 -11.01 0.28 -1.50
C ALA A 78 -9.96 1.24 -0.92
N ILE A 79 -9.68 2.34 -1.62
CA ILE A 79 -8.69 3.34 -1.19
C ILE A 79 -9.26 4.39 -0.23
N GLN A 80 -10.59 4.51 -0.14
CA GLN A 80 -11.26 5.57 0.60
C GLN A 80 -10.81 5.69 2.08
N PRO A 81 -10.67 4.59 2.85
CA PRO A 81 -10.19 4.68 4.24
C PRO A 81 -8.80 5.31 4.36
N ILE A 82 -7.92 5.04 3.38
CA ILE A 82 -6.56 5.57 3.33
C ILE A 82 -6.58 7.05 2.98
N VAL A 83 -7.41 7.44 2.00
CA VAL A 83 -7.59 8.83 1.58
C VAL A 83 -8.14 9.69 2.71
N GLU A 84 -9.17 9.21 3.41
CA GLU A 84 -9.77 9.90 4.55
C GLU A 84 -8.79 10.05 5.72
N ALA A 85 -7.95 9.04 5.99
CA ALA A 85 -6.91 9.16 6.99
C ALA A 85 -5.81 10.15 6.56
N ALA A 86 -5.44 10.15 5.28
CA ALA A 86 -4.42 11.05 4.73
C ALA A 86 -4.84 12.53 4.78
N SER A 87 -6.14 12.82 4.69
CA SER A 87 -6.65 14.20 4.84
C SER A 87 -6.52 14.72 6.28
N ARG A 88 -6.45 13.82 7.28
CA ARG A 88 -6.31 14.17 8.71
C ARG A 88 -4.86 14.20 9.19
N GLY A 89 -3.91 13.61 8.45
CA GLY A 89 -2.52 13.54 8.89
C GLY A 89 -1.62 12.65 8.04
N SER A 90 -0.51 12.21 8.64
CA SER A 90 0.39 11.25 8.00
C SER A 90 -0.21 9.86 8.00
N VAL A 91 0.00 9.13 6.90
CA VAL A 91 -0.41 7.73 6.76
C VAL A 91 0.79 6.87 6.42
N THR A 92 0.89 5.69 7.04
CA THR A 92 1.91 4.69 6.74
C THR A 92 1.27 3.42 6.19
N LEU A 93 1.67 3.04 4.98
CA LEU A 93 1.28 1.78 4.37
C LEU A 93 2.26 0.69 4.79
N LEU A 94 1.72 -0.36 5.42
CA LEU A 94 2.48 -1.50 5.90
C LEU A 94 2.50 -2.62 4.87
N TYR A 95 3.69 -3.15 4.63
CA TYR A 95 3.93 -4.21 3.65
C TYR A 95 4.92 -5.25 4.18
N SER A 96 4.93 -6.42 3.56
CA SER A 96 5.73 -7.57 4.01
C SER A 96 6.81 -8.01 3.02
N ALA A 97 6.77 -7.51 1.79
CA ALA A 97 7.77 -7.81 0.76
C ALA A 97 9.21 -7.54 1.24
N HIS A 98 10.13 -8.41 0.80
CA HIS A 98 11.56 -8.21 0.97
C HIS A 98 12.10 -7.16 0.00
N ASP A 99 11.60 -7.15 -1.23
CA ASP A 99 11.91 -6.11 -2.21
C ASP A 99 11.22 -4.81 -1.78
N THR A 100 12.03 -3.82 -1.43
CA THR A 100 11.57 -2.51 -0.96
C THR A 100 11.33 -1.52 -2.10
N GLU A 101 11.77 -1.83 -3.32
CA GLU A 101 11.70 -0.96 -4.49
C GLU A 101 10.56 -1.38 -5.42
N HIS A 102 10.40 -2.68 -5.67
CA HIS A 102 9.41 -3.23 -6.61
C HIS A 102 8.34 -4.06 -5.88
N ASN A 103 7.45 -3.37 -5.17
CA ASN A 103 6.34 -4.01 -4.47
C ASN A 103 5.03 -3.20 -4.53
N ASN A 104 3.93 -3.88 -4.21
CA ASN A 104 2.58 -3.33 -4.27
C ASN A 104 2.41 -2.03 -3.44
N ALA A 105 3.08 -1.92 -2.30
CA ALA A 105 2.94 -0.73 -1.45
C ALA A 105 3.65 0.49 -2.05
N VAL A 106 4.79 0.31 -2.73
CA VAL A 106 5.46 1.37 -3.49
C VAL A 106 4.53 1.92 -4.57
N THR A 107 3.96 1.03 -5.39
CA THR A 107 3.01 1.44 -6.43
C THR A 107 1.76 2.11 -5.85
N LEU A 108 1.20 1.57 -4.77
CA LEU A 108 0.02 2.14 -4.12
C LEU A 108 0.30 3.54 -3.57
N LYS A 109 1.47 3.77 -2.96
CA LYS A 109 1.88 5.11 -2.51
C LYS A 109 1.95 6.08 -3.68
N GLU A 110 2.53 5.68 -4.81
CA GLU A 110 2.59 6.55 -6.00
C GLU A 110 1.19 6.87 -6.54
N TYR A 111 0.32 5.87 -6.62
CA TYR A 111 -1.07 6.03 -7.03
C TYR A 111 -1.81 7.06 -6.16
N LEU A 112 -1.78 6.85 -4.83
CA LEU A 112 -2.42 7.75 -3.87
C LEU A 112 -1.81 9.15 -3.92
N SER A 113 -0.48 9.25 -4.06
CA SER A 113 0.20 10.55 -4.16
C SER A 113 -0.25 11.33 -5.40
N LYS A 114 -0.43 10.67 -6.54
CA LYS A 114 -0.97 11.30 -7.77
C LYS A 114 -2.42 11.73 -7.61
N ARG A 115 -3.25 10.90 -6.97
CA ARG A 115 -4.69 11.17 -6.78
C ARG A 115 -4.97 12.25 -5.72
N LEU A 116 -4.06 12.41 -4.76
CA LEU A 116 -4.20 13.33 -3.63
C LEU A 116 -3.39 14.63 -3.79
N GLN A 117 -2.67 14.79 -4.90
CA GLN A 117 -2.12 16.10 -5.25
C GLN A 117 -3.29 17.05 -5.52
N PRO A 118 -3.29 18.25 -4.91
CA PRO A 118 -4.22 19.28 -5.34
C PRO A 118 -3.93 19.58 -6.82
N ILE A 119 -4.96 19.51 -7.65
CA ILE A 119 -4.91 20.06 -9.01
C ILE A 119 -4.49 21.53 -8.84
N PRO A 120 -3.43 22.00 -9.55
CA PRO A 120 -2.99 23.39 -9.46
C PRO A 120 -4.09 24.38 -9.84
#